data_AF-A0A8H3QSA0-F1
#
_entry.id   AF-A0A8H3QSA0-F1
#
_cell.length_a   1.000
_cell.length_b   1.000
_cell.length_c   1.000
_cell.angle_alpha   90.00
_cell.angle_beta   90.00
_cell.angle_gamma   90.00
#
_symmetry.space_group_name_H-M   'P 1'
#
loop_
_entity.id
_entity.type
_entity.pdbx_description
1 polymer ?
#
loop_
_entity_poly.entity_id
_entity_poly.type
_entity_poly.pdbx_seq_one_letter_code
_entity_poly.pdbx_strand_id
1 'polypeptide(L)'
;MIILCYRSPFLRRTLASNKKNNDGSLVHIKFPNISPEIFQIILKYIYGGIISLNEQEPSMVLEILVAADQLYLQEIVDYLQEYLIKNKSEWMEQHFGLVYQTSFQSNSLLELQNFCTDCMTKSPQIIFDSLDFTSLNEKSLISLIKRDDLQMKEIDIWENVLKWGLEKNPTLLSDSTTWSNDDFKMMENTLQHCLPLVRFFSLSSEDFFQKVRPYKKLLKHSLYEELLESYLNPNSIPSDNILLPRDSFKDPILSHVIDTEYALFYDNNFGPTFGKVDIDMRVLESDDSEEYDLCRCEQASYEKKIRETEDEFSVEDYEVFQIIKNDD
;
A
#
# COMPACT_ATOMS: atom_id res chain seq x y z
N MET A 1 15.15 -14.60 -36.16
CA MET A 1 16.00 -14.06 -35.07
C MET A 1 16.03 -12.53 -35.06
N ILE A 2 16.21 -11.84 -36.20
CA ILE A 2 16.32 -10.36 -36.24
C ILE A 2 15.10 -9.67 -35.62
N ILE A 3 13.87 -10.03 -36.05
CA ILE A 3 12.63 -9.41 -35.56
C ILE A 3 12.46 -9.60 -34.04
N LEU A 4 12.64 -10.83 -33.54
CA LEU A 4 12.56 -11.14 -32.11
C LEU A 4 13.55 -10.32 -31.27
N CYS A 5 14.81 -10.23 -31.72
CA CYS A 5 15.83 -9.43 -31.05
C CYS A 5 15.58 -7.91 -31.15
N TYR A 6 14.90 -7.47 -32.20
CA TYR A 6 14.58 -6.05 -32.38
C TYR A 6 13.42 -5.63 -31.47
N ARG A 7 12.36 -6.44 -31.41
CA ARG A 7 11.14 -6.12 -30.65
C ARG A 7 11.24 -6.44 -29.16
N SER A 8 12.03 -7.44 -28.76
CA SER A 8 12.19 -7.82 -27.34
C SER A 8 13.66 -7.70 -26.89
N PRO A 9 13.96 -6.73 -26.01
CA PRO A 9 15.28 -6.61 -25.39
C PRO A 9 15.66 -7.86 -24.57
N PHE A 10 14.68 -8.55 -23.98
CA PHE A 10 14.88 -9.82 -23.29
C PHE A 10 15.42 -10.88 -24.26
N LEU A 11 14.69 -11.13 -25.35
CA LEU A 11 15.07 -12.15 -26.33
C LEU A 11 16.40 -11.81 -26.99
N ARG A 12 16.68 -10.52 -27.25
CA ARG A 12 17.99 -10.06 -27.75
C ARG A 12 19.14 -10.51 -26.85
N ARG A 13 19.01 -10.26 -25.54
CA ARG A 13 20.03 -10.64 -24.55
C ARG A 13 20.16 -12.15 -24.44
N THR A 14 19.04 -12.86 -24.30
CA THR A 14 19.01 -14.32 -24.16
C THR A 14 19.60 -15.03 -25.38
N LEU A 15 19.27 -14.58 -26.59
CA LEU A 15 19.81 -15.17 -27.82
C LEU A 15 21.29 -14.83 -28.03
N ALA A 16 21.73 -13.63 -27.65
CA ALA A 16 23.15 -13.25 -27.74
C ALA A 16 24.04 -14.12 -26.82
N SER A 17 23.58 -14.41 -25.61
CA SER A 17 24.31 -15.25 -24.64
C SER A 17 24.44 -16.70 -25.10
N ASN A 18 23.44 -17.23 -25.79
CA ASN A 18 23.42 -18.62 -26.25
C ASN A 18 24.23 -18.88 -27.54
N LYS A 19 24.59 -17.84 -28.30
CA LYS A 19 25.43 -17.96 -29.51
C LYS A 19 26.87 -18.43 -29.26
N LYS A 20 27.30 -18.58 -28.00
CA LYS A 20 28.66 -19.05 -27.68
C LYS A 20 28.88 -20.55 -27.94
N ASN A 21 27.81 -21.33 -28.17
CA ASN A 21 27.88 -22.76 -28.46
C ASN A 21 27.67 -22.98 -29.97
N ASN A 22 28.74 -22.89 -30.75
CA ASN A 22 28.75 -22.90 -32.24
C ASN A 22 28.79 -24.32 -32.85
N ASP A 23 28.11 -25.31 -32.29
CA ASP A 23 28.11 -26.69 -32.82
C ASP A 23 26.96 -27.00 -33.79
N GLY A 24 26.12 -26.01 -34.10
CA GLY A 24 24.94 -26.22 -34.94
C GLY A 24 23.77 -26.88 -34.21
N SER A 25 23.87 -27.08 -32.89
CA SER A 25 22.75 -27.52 -32.06
C SER A 25 21.66 -26.45 -31.96
N LEU A 26 20.40 -26.89 -31.97
CA LEU A 26 19.25 -26.02 -31.77
C LEU A 26 19.29 -25.45 -30.35
N VAL A 27 19.27 -24.12 -30.22
CA VAL A 27 19.24 -23.45 -28.91
C VAL A 27 17.84 -23.62 -28.30
N HIS A 28 17.76 -24.37 -27.20
CA HIS A 28 16.54 -24.53 -26.42
C HIS A 28 16.43 -23.42 -25.37
N ILE A 29 15.55 -22.45 -25.60
CA ILE A 29 15.18 -21.44 -24.60
C ILE A 29 13.91 -21.91 -23.89
N LYS A 30 13.96 -22.01 -22.57
CA LYS A 30 12.81 -22.41 -21.76
C LYS A 30 12.14 -21.18 -21.16
N PHE A 31 10.82 -21.10 -21.33
CA PHE A 31 9.95 -20.13 -20.66
C PHE A 31 9.01 -20.89 -19.73
N PRO A 32 9.44 -21.27 -18.52
CA PRO A 32 8.64 -22.14 -17.65
C PRO A 32 7.31 -21.51 -17.21
N ASN A 33 7.22 -20.18 -17.24
CA ASN A 33 6.07 -19.42 -16.75
C ASN A 33 5.20 -18.84 -17.88
N ILE A 34 5.45 -19.20 -19.14
CA ILE A 34 4.65 -18.74 -20.28
C ILE A 34 4.09 -19.97 -20.99
N SER A 35 2.77 -20.09 -21.04
CA SER A 35 2.12 -21.21 -21.73
C SER A 35 2.34 -21.14 -23.25
N PRO A 36 2.29 -22.26 -23.98
CA PRO A 36 2.45 -22.26 -25.43
C PRO A 36 1.43 -21.37 -26.16
N GLU A 37 0.20 -21.31 -25.65
CA GLU A 37 -0.88 -20.49 -26.20
C GLU A 37 -0.61 -18.99 -26.04
N ILE A 38 -0.24 -18.56 -24.83
CA ILE A 38 0.14 -17.16 -24.54
C ILE A 38 1.36 -16.76 -25.38
N PHE A 39 2.38 -17.63 -25.44
CA PHE A 39 3.56 -17.37 -26.25
C PHE A 39 3.21 -17.25 -27.74
N GLN A 40 2.27 -18.05 -28.25
CA GLN A 40 1.81 -17.95 -29.63
C GLN A 40 1.13 -16.61 -29.92
N ILE A 41 0.33 -16.08 -28.98
CA ILE A 41 -0.30 -14.76 -29.10
C ILE A 41 0.78 -13.66 -29.15
N ILE A 42 1.74 -13.70 -28.22
CA ILE A 42 2.85 -12.74 -28.19
C ILE A 42 3.70 -12.83 -29.46
N LEU A 43 3.94 -14.05 -29.97
CA LEU A 43 4.70 -14.25 -31.20
C LEU A 43 3.97 -13.65 -32.42
N LYS A 44 2.65 -13.84 -32.51
CA LYS A 44 1.83 -13.19 -33.55
C LYS A 44 1.94 -11.68 -33.46
N TYR A 45 1.90 -11.10 -32.26
CA TYR A 45 2.11 -9.68 -32.06
C TYR A 45 3.52 -9.21 -32.50
N ILE A 46 4.58 -9.92 -32.09
CA ILE A 46 5.96 -9.53 -32.42
C ILE A 46 6.17 -9.46 -33.94
N TYR A 47 5.58 -10.38 -34.70
CA TYR A 47 5.75 -10.43 -36.16
C TYR A 47 4.69 -9.65 -36.94
N GLY A 48 3.48 -9.54 -36.40
CA GLY A 48 2.34 -8.93 -37.09
C GLY A 48 1.99 -7.52 -36.63
N GLY A 49 2.51 -7.07 -35.48
CA GLY A 49 2.23 -5.76 -34.89
C GLY A 49 0.81 -5.61 -34.32
N ILE A 50 -0.01 -6.66 -34.33
CA ILE A 50 -1.42 -6.63 -33.90
C ILE A 50 -1.63 -7.64 -32.78
N ILE A 51 -2.26 -7.20 -31.70
CA ILE A 51 -2.75 -8.03 -30.60
C ILE A 51 -4.28 -8.05 -30.64
N SER A 52 -4.88 -9.24 -30.70
CA SER A 52 -6.33 -9.39 -30.69
C SER A 52 -6.77 -9.85 -29.31
N LEU A 53 -7.49 -8.98 -28.60
CA LEU A 53 -8.05 -9.27 -27.27
C LEU A 53 -9.54 -9.56 -27.29
N ASN A 54 -10.18 -9.43 -28.46
CA ASN A 54 -11.59 -9.74 -28.62
C ASN A 54 -11.82 -11.20 -28.20
N GLU A 55 -12.85 -11.44 -27.39
CA GLU A 55 -13.27 -12.75 -26.88
C GLU A 55 -12.30 -13.41 -25.87
N GLN A 56 -11.21 -12.74 -25.48
CA GLN A 56 -10.30 -13.29 -24.47
C GLN A 56 -10.86 -13.08 -23.06
N GLU A 57 -10.82 -14.13 -22.25
CA GLU A 57 -11.14 -14.06 -20.83
C GLU A 57 -10.17 -13.11 -20.11
N PRO A 58 -10.62 -12.30 -19.13
CA PRO A 58 -9.76 -11.32 -18.48
C PRO A 58 -8.53 -11.92 -17.80
N SER A 59 -8.65 -13.14 -17.25
CA SER A 59 -7.53 -13.90 -16.70
C SER A 59 -6.44 -14.17 -17.74
N MET A 60 -6.84 -14.54 -18.96
CA MET A 60 -5.93 -14.77 -20.07
C MET A 60 -5.25 -13.47 -20.52
N VAL A 61 -5.99 -12.35 -20.52
CA VAL A 61 -5.40 -11.02 -20.80
C VAL A 61 -4.33 -10.66 -19.76
N LEU A 62 -4.59 -10.95 -18.48
CA LEU A 62 -3.61 -10.75 -17.40
C LEU A 62 -2.37 -11.63 -17.58
N GLU A 63 -2.53 -12.90 -17.99
CA GLU A 63 -1.40 -13.78 -18.32
C GLU A 63 -0.58 -13.27 -19.52
N ILE A 64 -1.23 -12.73 -20.55
CA ILE A 64 -0.55 -12.10 -21.68
C ILE A 64 0.26 -10.88 -21.20
N LEU A 65 -0.31 -10.06 -20.30
CA LEU A 65 0.39 -8.92 -19.70
C LEU A 65 1.65 -9.36 -18.94
N VAL A 66 1.57 -10.38 -18.09
CA VAL A 66 2.73 -10.92 -17.36
C VAL A 66 3.81 -11.41 -18.32
N ALA A 67 3.42 -12.13 -19.36
CA ALA A 67 4.36 -12.63 -20.35
C ALA A 67 4.97 -11.51 -21.20
N ALA A 68 4.21 -10.46 -21.52
CA ALA A 68 4.71 -9.28 -22.22
C ALA A 68 5.73 -8.51 -21.37
N ASP A 69 5.48 -8.36 -20.07
CA ASP A 69 6.41 -7.76 -19.12
C ASP A 69 7.71 -8.58 -19.03
N GLN A 70 7.60 -9.90 -18.84
CA GLN A 70 8.76 -10.79 -18.80
C GLN A 70 9.63 -10.69 -20.07
N LEU A 71 9.00 -10.46 -21.23
CA LEU A 71 9.68 -10.30 -22.51
C LEU A 71 10.10 -8.85 -22.82
N TYR A 72 9.88 -7.92 -21.87
CA TYR A 72 10.17 -6.49 -21.99
C TYR A 72 9.52 -5.85 -23.24
N LEU A 73 8.23 -6.13 -23.45
CA LEU A 73 7.40 -5.56 -24.51
C LEU A 73 6.57 -4.38 -23.97
N GLN A 74 7.24 -3.29 -23.59
CA GLN A 74 6.61 -2.18 -22.85
C GLN A 74 5.34 -1.62 -23.51
N GLU A 75 5.35 -1.46 -24.84
CA GLU A 75 4.18 -1.00 -25.62
C GLU A 75 2.92 -1.84 -25.37
N ILE A 76 3.08 -3.17 -25.22
CA ILE A 76 1.97 -4.08 -24.90
C ILE A 76 1.62 -4.02 -23.42
N VAL A 77 2.63 -3.89 -22.55
CA VAL A 77 2.42 -3.78 -21.10
C VAL A 77 1.54 -2.57 -20.81
N ASP A 78 1.86 -1.39 -21.36
CA ASP A 78 1.11 -0.15 -21.15
C ASP A 78 -0.34 -0.31 -21.66
N TYR A 79 -0.51 -0.77 -22.90
CA TYR A 79 -1.82 -0.97 -23.51
C TYR A 79 -2.70 -1.96 -22.74
N LEU A 80 -2.15 -3.08 -22.28
CA LEU A 80 -2.92 -4.13 -21.59
C LEU A 80 -3.37 -3.70 -20.20
N GLN A 81 -2.55 -2.94 -19.48
CA GLN A 81 -2.95 -2.37 -18.19
C GLN A 81 -4.13 -1.42 -18.35
N GLU A 82 -4.03 -0.46 -19.28
CA GLU A 82 -5.14 0.46 -19.59
C GLU A 82 -6.40 -0.28 -20.03
N TYR A 83 -6.26 -1.29 -20.90
CA TYR A 83 -7.38 -2.10 -21.38
C TYR A 83 -8.10 -2.82 -20.24
N LEU A 84 -7.35 -3.47 -19.33
CA LEU A 84 -7.90 -4.18 -18.18
C LEU A 84 -8.66 -3.22 -17.26
N ILE A 85 -8.04 -2.10 -16.88
CA ILE A 85 -8.66 -1.10 -16.00
C ILE A 85 -9.93 -0.52 -16.62
N LYS A 86 -9.89 -0.16 -17.92
CA LYS A 86 -11.01 0.50 -18.58
C LYS A 86 -12.19 -0.44 -18.88
N ASN A 87 -11.92 -1.69 -19.24
CA ASN A 87 -12.95 -2.58 -19.78
C ASN A 87 -13.29 -3.76 -18.87
N LYS A 88 -12.41 -4.11 -17.93
CA LYS A 88 -12.49 -5.33 -17.10
C LYS A 88 -12.36 -5.02 -15.60
N SER A 89 -12.57 -3.78 -15.17
CA SER A 89 -12.46 -3.37 -13.76
C SER A 89 -13.29 -4.23 -12.82
N GLU A 90 -14.56 -4.49 -13.13
CA GLU A 90 -15.45 -5.31 -12.28
C GLU A 90 -14.88 -6.72 -12.07
N TRP A 91 -14.32 -7.32 -13.11
CA TRP A 91 -13.64 -8.61 -12.98
C TRP A 91 -12.38 -8.48 -12.13
N MET A 92 -11.60 -7.42 -12.30
CA MET A 92 -10.40 -7.17 -11.49
C MET A 92 -10.72 -6.97 -10.01
N GLU A 93 -11.86 -6.36 -9.69
CA GLU A 93 -12.36 -6.20 -8.32
C GLU A 93 -12.76 -7.57 -7.72
N GLN A 94 -13.51 -8.39 -8.49
CA GLN A 94 -13.88 -9.75 -8.06
C GLN A 94 -12.67 -10.68 -7.88
N HIS A 95 -11.59 -10.44 -8.62
CA HIS A 95 -10.33 -11.19 -8.60
C HIS A 95 -9.16 -10.34 -8.09
N PHE A 96 -9.43 -9.49 -7.08
CA PHE A 96 -8.46 -8.55 -6.55
C PHE A 96 -7.18 -9.22 -6.09
N GLY A 97 -7.27 -10.41 -5.47
CA GLY A 97 -6.11 -11.12 -4.95
C GLY A 97 -5.09 -11.45 -6.04
N LEU A 98 -5.57 -11.99 -7.16
CA LEU A 98 -4.76 -12.30 -8.34
C LEU A 98 -4.15 -11.03 -8.95
N VAL A 99 -4.95 -9.99 -9.17
CA VAL A 99 -4.49 -8.72 -9.76
C VAL A 99 -3.44 -8.04 -8.86
N TYR A 100 -3.67 -8.02 -7.55
CA TYR A 100 -2.73 -7.49 -6.57
C TYR A 100 -1.42 -8.27 -6.59
N GLN A 101 -1.47 -9.60 -6.55
CA GLN A 101 -0.25 -10.40 -6.64
C GLN A 101 0.52 -10.17 -7.94
N THR A 102 -0.17 -10.07 -9.07
CA THR A 102 0.45 -9.82 -10.36
C THR A 102 1.08 -8.44 -10.44
N SER A 103 0.36 -7.40 -10.03
CA SER A 103 0.82 -6.00 -10.14
C SER A 103 2.10 -5.74 -9.33
N PHE A 104 2.24 -6.34 -8.15
CA PHE A 104 3.42 -6.16 -7.29
C PHE A 104 4.58 -7.15 -7.56
N GLN A 105 4.46 -8.01 -8.58
CA GLN A 105 5.59 -8.85 -9.03
C GLN A 105 6.62 -8.08 -9.85
N SER A 106 6.23 -6.95 -10.46
CA SER A 106 7.08 -6.20 -11.38
C SER A 106 6.86 -4.70 -11.25
N ASN A 107 7.94 -3.93 -11.30
CA ASN A 107 7.91 -2.47 -11.21
C ASN A 107 7.38 -1.79 -12.48
N SER A 108 7.16 -2.53 -13.57
CA SER A 108 6.60 -2.02 -14.83
C SER A 108 5.07 -1.93 -14.82
N LEU A 109 4.41 -2.57 -13.85
CA LEU A 109 2.95 -2.68 -13.76
C LEU A 109 2.33 -1.56 -12.91
N LEU A 110 2.80 -0.33 -13.08
CA LEU A 110 2.44 0.82 -12.24
C LEU A 110 0.94 1.14 -12.27
N GLU A 111 0.28 1.03 -13.42
CA GLU A 111 -1.15 1.33 -13.54
C GLU A 111 -2.00 0.33 -12.75
N LEU A 112 -1.64 -0.97 -12.77
CA LEU A 112 -2.31 -1.95 -11.92
C LEU A 112 -2.01 -1.76 -10.44
N GLN A 113 -0.79 -1.35 -10.08
CA GLN A 113 -0.44 -1.03 -8.69
C GLN A 113 -1.24 0.18 -8.17
N ASN A 114 -1.41 1.20 -9.02
CA ASN A 114 -2.23 2.37 -8.73
C ASN A 114 -3.70 1.98 -8.56
N PHE A 115 -4.25 1.16 -9.47
CA PHE A 115 -5.60 0.60 -9.34
C PHE A 115 -5.77 -0.13 -8.00
N CYS A 116 -4.85 -1.03 -7.65
CA CYS A 116 -4.94 -1.77 -6.38
C CYS A 116 -4.85 -0.85 -5.16
N THR A 117 -3.97 0.15 -5.19
CA THR A 117 -3.82 1.15 -4.13
C THR A 117 -5.08 2.02 -3.98
N ASP A 118 -5.70 2.39 -5.10
CA ASP A 118 -6.97 3.10 -5.11
C ASP A 118 -8.10 2.26 -4.49
N CYS A 119 -8.17 0.97 -4.80
CA CYS A 119 -9.12 0.07 -4.12
C CYS A 119 -8.88 0.05 -2.60
N MET A 120 -7.63 -0.05 -2.14
CA MET A 120 -7.31 -0.09 -0.69
C MET A 120 -7.67 1.19 0.04
N THR A 121 -7.51 2.34 -0.62
CA THR A 121 -7.73 3.65 0.01
C THR A 121 -9.16 4.14 -0.14
N LYS A 122 -9.85 3.81 -1.24
CA LYS A 122 -11.20 4.35 -1.53
C LYS A 122 -12.31 3.34 -1.30
N SER A 123 -12.05 2.05 -1.54
CA SER A 123 -13.05 0.97 -1.52
C SER A 123 -12.50 -0.36 -0.97
N PRO A 124 -11.92 -0.38 0.25
CA PRO A 124 -11.18 -1.55 0.77
C PRO A 124 -12.04 -2.80 0.96
N GLN A 125 -13.37 -2.68 1.05
CA GLN A 125 -14.29 -3.81 1.08
C GLN A 125 -14.09 -4.77 -0.10
N ILE A 126 -13.74 -4.24 -1.28
CA ILE A 126 -13.50 -5.03 -2.50
C ILE A 126 -12.42 -6.10 -2.27
N ILE A 127 -11.42 -5.81 -1.45
CA ILE A 127 -10.30 -6.71 -1.19
C ILE A 127 -10.76 -8.02 -0.56
N PHE A 128 -11.65 -7.93 0.43
CA PHE A 128 -12.04 -9.07 1.26
C PHE A 128 -13.32 -9.74 0.76
N ASP A 129 -14.11 -9.01 -0.03
CA ASP A 129 -15.22 -9.54 -0.82
C ASP A 129 -14.73 -10.28 -2.08
N SER A 130 -13.45 -10.14 -2.44
CA SER A 130 -12.87 -10.82 -3.60
C SER A 130 -12.96 -12.35 -3.46
N LEU A 131 -13.21 -13.02 -4.58
CA LEU A 131 -13.38 -14.47 -4.65
C LEU A 131 -12.09 -15.22 -4.31
N ASP A 132 -10.96 -14.55 -4.43
CA ASP A 132 -9.61 -15.11 -4.37
C ASP A 132 -8.76 -14.53 -3.23
N PHE A 133 -9.33 -13.75 -2.31
CA PHE A 133 -8.60 -13.18 -1.17
C PHE A 133 -7.81 -14.24 -0.38
N THR A 134 -8.45 -15.38 -0.10
CA THR A 134 -7.82 -16.49 0.65
C THR A 134 -6.74 -17.21 -0.16
N SER A 135 -6.67 -16.99 -1.48
CA SER A 135 -5.61 -17.48 -2.36
C SER A 135 -4.33 -16.64 -2.30
N LEU A 136 -4.36 -15.45 -1.67
CA LEU A 136 -3.16 -14.64 -1.45
C LEU A 136 -2.06 -15.45 -0.77
N ASN A 137 -0.82 -15.24 -1.21
CA ASN A 137 0.36 -15.76 -0.53
C ASN A 137 0.67 -14.87 0.68
N GLU A 138 1.37 -15.44 1.67
CA GLU A 138 1.65 -14.77 2.95
C GLU A 138 2.36 -13.42 2.73
N LYS A 139 3.31 -13.33 1.80
CA LYS A 139 4.03 -12.08 1.50
C LYS A 139 3.11 -10.97 1.03
N SER A 140 2.12 -11.33 0.20
CA SER A 140 1.14 -10.38 -0.36
C SER A 140 0.15 -9.95 0.73
N LEU A 141 -0.31 -10.89 1.56
CA LEU A 141 -1.16 -10.55 2.70
C LEU A 141 -0.45 -9.61 3.66
N ILE A 142 0.81 -9.90 4.01
CA ILE A 142 1.66 -9.04 4.85
C ILE A 142 1.79 -7.64 4.26
N SER A 143 2.14 -7.53 2.97
CA SER A 143 2.30 -6.20 2.34
C SER A 143 0.99 -5.42 2.30
N LEU A 144 -0.15 -6.12 2.20
CA LEU A 144 -1.48 -5.51 2.22
C LEU A 144 -1.83 -4.99 3.62
N ILE A 145 -1.78 -5.84 4.65
CA ILE A 145 -2.19 -5.47 6.02
C ILE A 145 -1.16 -4.60 6.75
N LYS A 146 0.06 -4.46 6.23
CA LYS A 146 1.06 -3.56 6.81
C LYS A 146 0.76 -2.07 6.55
N ARG A 147 -0.02 -1.76 5.50
CA ARG A 147 -0.24 -0.39 5.03
C ARG A 147 -1.03 0.50 5.99
N ASP A 148 -0.49 1.65 6.35
CA ASP A 148 -1.19 2.62 7.22
C ASP A 148 -2.41 3.25 6.55
N ASP A 149 -2.41 3.38 5.22
CA ASP A 149 -3.47 4.03 4.44
C ASP A 149 -4.65 3.12 4.06
N LEU A 150 -4.63 1.85 4.49
CA LEU A 150 -5.73 0.91 4.29
C LEU A 150 -6.97 1.36 5.09
N GLN A 151 -8.00 1.86 4.39
CA GLN A 151 -9.21 2.48 5.01
C GLN A 151 -10.23 1.47 5.58
N MET A 152 -9.78 0.53 6.39
CA MET A 152 -10.63 -0.54 6.94
C MET A 152 -10.59 -0.59 8.47
N LYS A 153 -11.69 -1.03 9.10
CA LYS A 153 -11.70 -1.25 10.55
C LYS A 153 -10.78 -2.41 10.90
N GLU A 154 -10.03 -2.28 11.99
CA GLU A 154 -9.12 -3.34 12.45
C GLU A 154 -9.83 -4.66 12.73
N ILE A 155 -11.10 -4.63 13.11
CA ILE A 155 -11.88 -5.86 13.32
C ILE A 155 -12.09 -6.63 12.02
N ASP A 156 -12.38 -5.92 10.91
CA ASP A 156 -12.56 -6.54 9.60
C ASP A 156 -11.24 -7.13 9.10
N ILE A 157 -10.11 -6.46 9.38
CA ILE A 157 -8.76 -6.99 9.07
C ILE A 157 -8.50 -8.27 9.87
N TRP A 158 -8.77 -8.26 11.17
CA TRP A 158 -8.60 -9.44 12.03
C TRP A 158 -9.42 -10.63 11.54
N GLU A 159 -10.71 -10.45 11.29
CA GLU A 159 -11.60 -11.54 10.86
C GLU A 159 -11.14 -12.14 9.52
N ASN A 160 -10.65 -11.30 8.60
CA ASN A 160 -10.16 -11.78 7.32
C ASN A 160 -8.78 -12.43 7.38
N VAL A 161 -7.86 -11.95 8.23
CA VAL A 161 -6.59 -12.64 8.50
C VAL A 161 -6.86 -14.02 9.08
N LEU A 162 -7.84 -14.13 9.99
CA LEU A 162 -8.27 -15.40 10.56
C LEU A 162 -8.89 -16.32 9.49
N LYS A 163 -9.79 -15.79 8.64
CA LYS A 163 -10.38 -16.51 7.51
C LYS A 163 -9.31 -17.04 6.55
N TRP A 164 -8.31 -16.22 6.23
CA TRP A 164 -7.15 -16.64 5.43
C TRP A 164 -6.37 -17.78 6.12
N GLY A 165 -6.11 -17.66 7.42
CA GLY A 165 -5.43 -18.70 8.20
C GLY A 165 -6.18 -20.03 8.23
N LEU A 166 -7.52 -19.99 8.35
CA LEU A 166 -8.38 -21.18 8.30
C LEU A 166 -8.32 -21.88 6.94
N GLU A 167 -8.36 -21.14 5.84
CA GLU A 167 -8.24 -21.71 4.48
C GLU A 167 -6.87 -22.35 4.22
N LYS A 168 -5.80 -21.83 4.85
CA LYS A 168 -4.47 -22.48 4.79
C LYS A 168 -4.36 -23.73 5.66
N ASN A 169 -5.29 -23.93 6.59
CA ASN A 169 -5.32 -25.05 7.53
C ASN A 169 -6.69 -25.75 7.48
N PRO A 170 -7.04 -26.45 6.38
CA PRO A 170 -8.39 -26.97 6.14
C PRO A 170 -8.86 -28.04 7.14
N THR A 171 -7.97 -28.54 8.01
CA THR A 171 -8.31 -29.46 9.10
C THR A 171 -8.91 -28.73 10.31
N LEU A 172 -8.75 -27.41 10.40
CA LEU A 172 -9.24 -26.61 11.51
C LEU A 172 -10.71 -26.22 11.30
N LEU A 173 -11.50 -26.37 12.36
CA LEU A 173 -12.87 -25.86 12.39
C LEU A 173 -12.87 -24.36 12.67
N SER A 174 -13.90 -23.64 12.25
CA SER A 174 -13.98 -22.19 12.50
C SER A 174 -14.13 -21.85 13.99
N ASP A 175 -14.78 -22.74 14.76
CA ASP A 175 -15.00 -22.57 16.20
C ASP A 175 -13.71 -22.87 17.00
N SER A 176 -13.14 -21.85 17.65
CA SER A 176 -11.91 -21.99 18.43
C SER A 176 -12.09 -22.82 19.70
N THR A 177 -13.32 -23.03 20.17
CA THR A 177 -13.57 -23.80 21.40
C THR A 177 -13.29 -25.30 21.21
N THR A 178 -13.30 -25.77 19.97
CA THR A 178 -13.01 -27.18 19.64
C THR A 178 -11.53 -27.44 19.38
N TRP A 179 -10.69 -26.40 19.41
CA TRP A 179 -9.28 -26.52 19.04
C TRP A 179 -8.43 -27.13 20.17
N SER A 180 -7.64 -28.13 19.79
CA SER A 180 -6.56 -28.66 20.61
C SER A 180 -5.37 -27.68 20.68
N ASN A 181 -4.40 -27.95 21.56
CA ASN A 181 -3.19 -27.13 21.61
C ASN A 181 -2.36 -27.24 20.31
N ASP A 182 -2.41 -28.39 19.62
CA ASP A 182 -1.72 -28.58 18.35
C ASP A 182 -2.39 -27.77 17.22
N ASP A 183 -3.72 -27.66 17.26
CA ASP A 183 -4.50 -26.82 16.34
C ASP A 183 -4.14 -25.34 16.49
N PHE A 184 -4.06 -24.85 17.73
CA PHE A 184 -3.60 -23.49 18.02
C PHE A 184 -2.17 -23.26 17.52
N LYS A 185 -1.26 -24.22 17.75
CA LYS A 185 0.12 -24.12 17.28
C LYS A 185 0.22 -24.10 15.75
N MET A 186 -0.61 -24.89 15.07
CA MET A 186 -0.68 -24.89 13.61
C MET A 186 -1.11 -23.51 13.08
N MET A 187 -2.20 -22.96 13.62
CA MET A 187 -2.67 -21.63 13.25
C MET A 187 -1.67 -20.52 13.59
N GLU A 188 -1.05 -20.59 14.78
CA GLU A 188 -0.01 -19.65 15.20
C GLU A 188 1.15 -19.62 14.20
N ASN A 189 1.64 -20.78 13.76
CA ASN A 189 2.70 -20.86 12.76
C ASN A 189 2.28 -20.24 11.41
N THR A 190 1.03 -20.42 11.00
CA THR A 190 0.50 -19.83 9.76
C THR A 190 0.37 -18.30 9.85
N LEU A 191 -0.05 -17.77 10.99
CA LEU A 191 -0.32 -16.35 11.17
C LEU A 191 0.84 -15.58 11.82
N GLN A 192 1.96 -16.23 12.13
CA GLN A 192 3.05 -15.66 12.95
C GLN A 192 3.55 -14.29 12.47
N HIS A 193 3.59 -14.04 11.16
CA HIS A 193 4.04 -12.77 10.58
C HIS A 193 2.89 -11.78 10.35
N CYS A 194 1.64 -12.25 10.35
CA CYS A 194 0.45 -11.43 10.18
C CYS A 194 -0.06 -10.89 11.53
N LEU A 195 0.01 -11.68 12.60
CA LEU A 195 -0.47 -11.30 13.94
C LEU A 195 0.13 -9.98 14.45
N PRO A 196 1.45 -9.70 14.31
CA PRO A 196 2.02 -8.44 14.77
C PRO A 196 1.56 -7.21 13.96
N LEU A 197 0.91 -7.40 12.81
CA LEU A 197 0.45 -6.33 11.92
C LEU A 197 -1.01 -5.93 12.16
N VAL A 198 -1.74 -6.70 12.98
CA VAL A 198 -3.11 -6.38 13.40
C VAL A 198 -3.04 -5.44 14.60
N ARG A 199 -3.73 -4.30 14.52
CA ARG A 199 -3.62 -3.24 15.53
C ARG A 199 -4.64 -3.47 16.65
N PHE A 200 -4.42 -4.53 17.43
CA PHE A 200 -5.38 -4.99 18.45
C PHE A 200 -5.77 -3.94 19.50
N PHE A 201 -4.91 -2.94 19.77
CA PHE A 201 -5.21 -1.82 20.68
C PHE A 201 -6.19 -0.80 20.10
N SER A 202 -6.46 -0.85 18.80
CA SER A 202 -7.42 0.03 18.10
C SER A 202 -8.80 -0.61 17.93
N LEU A 203 -9.03 -1.80 18.49
CA LEU A 203 -10.33 -2.47 18.45
C LEU A 203 -11.26 -1.88 19.52
N SER A 204 -12.56 -2.08 19.37
CA SER A 204 -13.49 -1.82 20.46
C SER A 204 -13.38 -2.93 21.52
N SER A 205 -13.76 -2.61 22.77
CA SER A 205 -13.78 -3.60 23.85
C SER A 205 -14.73 -4.78 23.54
N GLU A 206 -15.84 -4.51 22.83
CA GLU A 206 -16.79 -5.54 22.40
C GLU A 206 -16.16 -6.46 21.35
N ASP A 207 -15.51 -5.88 20.33
CA ASP A 207 -14.84 -6.66 19.28
C ASP A 207 -13.71 -7.52 19.85
N PHE A 208 -12.89 -6.95 20.75
CA PHE A 208 -11.87 -7.71 21.46
C PHE A 208 -12.48 -8.89 22.23
N PHE A 209 -13.54 -8.65 23.01
CA PHE A 209 -14.15 -9.67 23.85
C PHE A 209 -14.83 -10.79 23.05
N GLN A 210 -15.52 -10.46 21.97
CA GLN A 210 -16.29 -11.44 21.19
C GLN A 210 -15.45 -12.15 20.12
N LYS A 211 -14.51 -11.44 19.49
CA LYS A 211 -13.85 -11.90 18.26
C LYS A 211 -12.37 -12.22 18.41
N VAL A 212 -11.66 -11.55 19.33
CA VAL A 212 -10.22 -11.80 19.55
C VAL A 212 -10.00 -12.77 20.71
N ARG A 213 -10.67 -12.55 21.85
CA ARG A 213 -10.54 -13.35 23.07
C ARG A 213 -10.73 -14.87 22.87
N PRO A 214 -11.64 -15.38 22.01
CA PRO A 214 -11.73 -16.82 21.74
C PRO A 214 -10.45 -17.42 21.18
N TYR A 215 -9.59 -16.60 20.56
CA TYR A 215 -8.32 -17.00 19.96
C TYR A 215 -7.11 -16.55 20.77
N LYS A 216 -7.28 -16.20 22.06
CA LYS A 216 -6.20 -15.68 22.93
C LYS A 216 -4.91 -16.51 22.95
N LYS A 217 -4.99 -17.83 22.70
CA LYS A 217 -3.82 -18.73 22.63
C LYS A 217 -2.93 -18.47 21.40
N LEU A 218 -3.41 -17.78 20.38
CA LEU A 218 -2.61 -17.33 19.24
C LEU A 218 -1.73 -16.13 19.58
N LEU A 219 -2.09 -15.37 20.62
CA LEU A 219 -1.34 -14.21 21.06
C LEU A 219 -0.32 -14.62 22.11
N LYS A 220 0.84 -13.98 22.08
CA LYS A 220 1.82 -14.12 23.17
C LYS A 220 1.15 -13.70 24.48
N HIS A 221 1.41 -14.46 25.55
CA HIS A 221 0.81 -14.20 26.86
C HIS A 221 1.00 -12.74 27.32
N SER A 222 2.20 -12.18 27.16
CA SER A 222 2.47 -10.78 27.54
C SER A 222 1.59 -9.79 26.77
N LEU A 223 1.48 -9.96 25.45
CA LEU A 223 0.64 -9.09 24.61
C LEU A 223 -0.84 -9.20 24.99
N TYR A 224 -1.33 -10.42 25.28
CA TYR A 224 -2.72 -10.60 25.68
C TYR A 224 -3.04 -9.94 27.02
N GLU A 225 -2.14 -10.03 28.00
CA GLU A 225 -2.31 -9.36 29.29
C GLU A 225 -2.25 -7.83 29.15
N GLU A 226 -1.33 -7.30 28.34
CA GLU A 226 -1.28 -5.86 28.03
C GLU A 226 -2.57 -5.39 27.34
N LEU A 227 -3.10 -6.16 26.38
CA LEU A 227 -4.38 -5.85 25.74
C LEU A 227 -5.51 -5.88 26.76
N LEU A 228 -5.59 -6.92 27.59
CA LEU A 228 -6.62 -7.05 28.61
C LEU A 228 -6.58 -5.88 29.60
N GLU A 229 -5.39 -5.48 30.06
CA GLU A 229 -5.21 -4.32 30.92
C GLU A 229 -5.66 -3.03 30.23
N SER A 230 -5.32 -2.85 28.95
CA SER A 230 -5.73 -1.66 28.18
C SER A 230 -7.25 -1.47 28.09
N TYR A 231 -8.01 -2.57 27.98
CA TYR A 231 -9.47 -2.51 27.93
C TYR A 231 -10.15 -2.41 29.30
N LEU A 232 -9.48 -2.84 30.37
CA LEU A 232 -10.03 -2.82 31.74
C LEU A 232 -9.63 -1.58 32.53
N ASN A 233 -8.49 -0.95 32.20
CA ASN A 233 -7.95 0.20 32.90
C ASN A 233 -7.68 1.36 31.92
N PRO A 234 -8.53 2.40 31.93
CA PRO A 234 -8.36 3.58 31.08
C PRO A 234 -7.07 4.37 31.32
N ASN A 235 -6.42 4.18 32.48
CA ASN A 235 -5.16 4.85 32.83
C ASN A 235 -3.92 4.00 32.51
N SER A 236 -4.09 2.84 31.88
CA SER A 236 -2.95 2.01 31.49
C SER A 236 -2.17 2.70 30.37
N ILE A 237 -0.85 2.75 30.54
CA ILE A 237 0.06 3.25 29.52
C ILE A 237 0.57 2.02 28.78
N PRO A 238 0.22 1.85 27.50
CA PRO A 238 0.59 0.64 26.80
C PRO A 238 2.06 0.77 26.31
N SER A 239 2.75 -0.35 26.08
CA SER A 239 4.20 -0.38 25.84
C SER A 239 4.64 0.37 24.56
N ASP A 240 5.87 0.88 24.51
CA ASP A 240 6.38 1.77 23.43
C ASP A 240 6.33 1.19 21.98
N ASN A 241 5.96 -0.08 21.79
CA ASN A 241 5.97 -0.76 20.49
C ASN A 241 4.57 -1.04 19.91
N ILE A 242 3.62 -0.13 20.11
CA ILE A 242 2.24 -0.30 19.63
C ILE A 242 2.06 0.31 18.26
N LEU A 243 1.41 -0.45 17.37
CA LEU A 243 0.91 0.11 16.12
C LEU A 243 -0.26 1.05 16.41
N LEU A 244 -0.07 2.33 16.09
CA LEU A 244 -1.11 3.36 16.14
C LEU A 244 -2.27 2.99 15.20
N PRO A 245 -3.52 3.40 15.47
CA PRO A 245 -4.64 3.17 14.57
C PRO A 245 -4.31 3.52 13.11
N ARG A 246 -4.88 2.80 12.14
CA ARG A 246 -4.77 3.22 10.73
C ARG A 246 -5.37 4.60 10.58
N ASP A 247 -4.73 5.44 9.78
CA ASP A 247 -5.22 6.78 9.49
C ASP A 247 -6.55 6.64 8.78
N SER A 248 -7.66 6.67 9.51
CA SER A 248 -8.97 6.83 8.89
C SER A 248 -9.04 8.28 8.42
N PHE A 249 -8.72 8.54 7.16
CA PHE A 249 -8.81 9.88 6.55
C PHE A 249 -10.27 10.40 6.45
N LYS A 250 -11.21 9.77 7.15
CA LYS A 250 -12.60 10.22 7.19
C LYS A 250 -12.74 11.57 7.86
N ASP A 251 -11.83 11.94 8.76
CA ASP A 251 -11.79 13.26 9.40
C ASP A 251 -10.35 13.59 9.80
N PRO A 252 -9.48 14.04 8.87
CA PRO A 252 -8.19 14.57 9.30
C PRO A 252 -8.48 15.74 10.23
N ILE A 253 -8.02 15.66 11.48
CA ILE A 253 -7.79 16.84 12.29
C ILE A 253 -6.66 17.58 11.56
N LEU A 254 -7.03 18.35 10.53
CA LEU A 254 -6.22 19.46 10.06
C LEU A 254 -5.87 20.21 11.34
N SER A 255 -4.57 20.38 11.59
CA SER A 255 -3.97 21.13 12.70
C SER A 255 -4.94 22.14 13.30
N HIS A 256 -4.99 22.31 14.63
CA HIS A 256 -5.84 23.24 15.42
C HIS A 256 -6.12 24.64 14.81
N VAL A 257 -6.70 24.70 13.63
CA VAL A 257 -6.89 25.85 12.76
C VAL A 257 -8.36 26.15 12.89
N ILE A 258 -8.62 27.31 13.49
CA ILE A 258 -9.95 27.81 13.82
C ILE A 258 -10.69 28.18 12.53
N ASP A 259 -9.96 28.67 11.52
CA ASP A 259 -10.51 29.08 10.21
C ASP A 259 -9.76 28.41 9.06
N THR A 260 -10.40 27.40 8.47
CA THR A 260 -9.81 26.57 7.41
C THR A 260 -9.58 27.31 6.09
N GLU A 261 -10.28 28.42 5.83
CA GLU A 261 -10.05 29.22 4.61
C GLU A 261 -8.66 29.87 4.60
N TYR A 262 -8.05 30.03 5.78
CA TYR A 262 -6.73 30.63 5.94
C TYR A 262 -5.67 29.63 6.41
N ALA A 263 -5.92 28.31 6.33
CA ALA A 263 -4.92 27.32 6.74
C ALA A 263 -3.60 27.49 5.96
N LEU A 264 -3.70 27.77 4.67
CA LEU A 264 -2.61 28.10 3.76
C LEU A 264 -3.09 29.21 2.82
N PHE A 265 -2.45 30.38 2.87
CA PHE A 265 -2.77 31.52 2.01
C PHE A 265 -1.56 31.92 1.18
N TYR A 266 -1.81 32.33 -0.06
CA TYR A 266 -0.80 32.77 -1.03
C TYR A 266 -1.27 34.08 -1.65
N ASP A 267 -0.44 35.11 -1.62
CA ASP A 267 -0.69 36.41 -2.24
C ASP A 267 0.58 36.91 -2.92
N ASN A 268 0.49 37.77 -3.94
CA ASN A 268 1.67 38.21 -4.69
C ASN A 268 2.65 39.06 -3.86
N ASN A 269 2.20 39.62 -2.73
CA ASN A 269 3.03 40.41 -1.82
C ASN A 269 3.57 39.58 -0.62
N PHE A 270 3.21 38.30 -0.55
CA PHE A 270 3.52 37.41 0.58
C PHE A 270 4.06 36.06 0.10
N GLY A 271 4.98 35.47 0.85
CA GLY A 271 5.38 34.08 0.69
C GLY A 271 4.25 33.13 1.12
N PRO A 272 4.50 31.82 1.22
CA PRO A 272 3.53 30.90 1.84
C PRO A 272 3.23 31.36 3.27
N THR A 273 1.98 31.77 3.54
CA THR A 273 1.54 32.18 4.88
C THR A 273 0.70 31.08 5.53
N PHE A 274 0.91 30.86 6.83
CA PHE A 274 0.09 29.97 7.64
C PHE A 274 -0.85 30.82 8.47
N GLY A 275 -2.15 30.52 8.42
CA GLY A 275 -3.14 31.38 9.04
C GLY A 275 -3.24 32.73 8.33
N LYS A 276 -4.11 33.61 8.83
CA LYS A 276 -4.29 34.94 8.24
C LYS A 276 -3.05 35.82 8.45
N VAL A 277 -2.42 35.70 9.62
CA VAL A 277 -1.18 36.40 10.03
C VAL A 277 -0.37 35.55 11.02
N ASP A 278 -0.70 34.26 11.17
CA ASP A 278 -0.08 33.38 12.16
C ASP A 278 1.39 33.14 11.87
N ILE A 279 1.74 32.95 10.60
CA ILE A 279 3.07 33.21 10.06
C ILE A 279 2.88 33.86 8.70
N ASP A 280 3.47 35.04 8.51
CA ASP A 280 3.63 35.62 7.19
C ASP A 280 5.09 35.94 6.88
N MET A 281 5.44 35.83 5.59
CA MET A 281 6.73 36.21 5.04
C MET A 281 6.47 37.23 3.95
N ARG A 282 7.14 38.38 3.98
CA ARG A 282 6.85 39.53 3.10
C ARG A 282 8.11 40.01 2.40
N VAL A 283 7.91 40.60 1.22
CA VAL A 283 8.93 41.39 0.52
C VAL A 283 8.61 42.87 0.73
N LEU A 284 9.58 43.69 1.09
CA LEU A 284 9.39 45.14 1.17
C LEU A 284 9.27 45.71 -0.24
N GLU A 285 8.26 46.57 -0.49
CA GLU A 285 8.01 47.19 -1.81
C GLU A 285 9.21 47.99 -2.37
N SER A 286 10.24 48.26 -1.56
CA SER A 286 11.45 49.00 -1.94
C SER A 286 12.70 48.13 -2.11
N ASP A 287 12.60 46.81 -1.93
CA ASP A 287 13.74 45.90 -2.01
C ASP A 287 13.70 45.12 -3.34
N ASP A 288 14.74 45.31 -4.16
CA ASP A 288 14.89 44.65 -5.47
C ASP A 288 15.42 43.21 -5.34
N SER A 289 15.58 42.70 -4.11
CA SER A 289 16.23 41.41 -3.80
C SER A 289 15.38 40.17 -4.13
N GLU A 290 14.06 40.29 -4.34
CA GLU A 290 13.09 39.17 -4.46
C GLU A 290 13.13 38.14 -3.31
N GLU A 291 13.90 38.39 -2.24
CA GLU A 291 14.10 37.47 -1.11
C GLU A 291 13.11 37.81 0.03
N TYR A 292 12.42 36.78 0.54
CA TYR A 292 11.40 36.89 1.59
C TYR A 292 12.06 37.02 2.97
N ASP A 293 12.64 38.17 3.26
CA ASP A 293 13.50 38.33 4.46
C ASP A 293 12.78 38.87 5.69
N LEU A 294 11.52 39.31 5.54
CA LEU A 294 10.73 39.83 6.66
C LEU A 294 9.64 38.83 7.06
N CYS A 295 9.80 38.16 8.19
CA CYS A 295 8.79 37.27 8.74
C CYS A 295 8.13 37.85 9.99
N ARG A 296 6.82 37.60 10.16
CA ARG A 296 6.05 37.94 11.35
C ARG A 296 5.21 36.75 11.80
N CYS A 297 4.99 36.63 13.11
CA CYS A 297 4.13 35.61 13.70
C CYS A 297 3.12 36.24 14.66
N GLU A 298 1.82 36.11 14.39
CA GLU A 298 0.73 36.59 15.26
C GLU A 298 -0.42 35.60 15.36
N GLN A 299 -0.78 35.15 16.55
CA GLN A 299 -1.90 34.21 16.69
C GLN A 299 -3.24 34.81 16.21
N ALA A 300 -3.83 34.21 15.19
CA ALA A 300 -5.13 34.61 14.64
C ALA A 300 -6.00 33.41 14.23
N SER A 301 -5.49 32.56 13.33
CA SER A 301 -6.19 31.42 12.76
C SER A 301 -5.84 30.10 13.44
N TYR A 302 -4.77 30.02 14.24
CA TYR A 302 -4.39 28.83 15.01
C TYR A 302 -4.79 28.93 16.50
N GLU A 303 -5.19 27.82 17.10
CA GLU A 303 -5.59 27.73 18.52
C GLU A 303 -4.42 28.03 19.49
N LYS A 304 -3.19 27.76 19.06
CA LYS A 304 -1.97 28.05 19.80
C LYS A 304 -1.06 28.96 18.97
N LYS A 305 -0.31 29.81 19.66
CA LYS A 305 0.80 30.57 19.06
C LYS A 305 1.78 29.62 18.39
N ILE A 306 2.23 29.98 17.18
CA ILE A 306 3.26 29.22 16.47
C ILE A 306 4.65 29.60 17.00
N ARG A 307 4.84 30.85 17.47
CA ARG A 307 6.04 31.36 18.14
C ARG A 307 5.65 32.07 19.45
N GLU A 308 6.48 31.96 20.48
CA GLU A 308 6.26 32.63 21.77
C GLU A 308 6.31 34.16 21.67
N THR A 309 7.10 34.70 20.74
CA THR A 309 7.30 36.13 20.52
C THR A 309 6.64 36.59 19.22
N GLU A 310 6.12 37.81 19.23
CA GLU A 310 5.42 38.47 18.10
C GLU A 310 6.32 39.48 17.38
N ASP A 311 7.64 39.38 17.55
CA ASP A 311 8.63 40.21 16.89
C ASP A 311 8.83 39.83 15.42
N GLU A 312 9.25 40.80 14.61
CA GLU A 312 9.73 40.55 13.25
C GLU A 312 11.04 39.76 13.32
N PHE A 313 11.20 38.76 12.45
CA PHE A 313 12.37 37.90 12.40
C PHE A 313 12.81 37.63 10.95
N SER A 314 14.06 37.22 10.77
CA SER A 314 14.60 36.80 9.45
C SER A 314 14.46 35.28 9.30
N VAL A 315 14.29 34.79 8.06
CA VAL A 315 14.35 33.36 7.76
C VAL A 315 15.69 32.74 8.19
N GLU A 316 16.78 33.51 8.10
CA GLU A 316 18.13 33.09 8.48
C GLU A 316 18.24 32.73 9.97
N ASP A 317 17.38 33.31 10.83
CA ASP A 317 17.35 33.02 12.27
C ASP A 317 16.98 31.54 12.57
N TYR A 318 16.38 30.83 11.60
CA TYR A 318 15.86 29.47 11.76
C TYR A 318 16.62 28.38 10.99
N GLU A 319 17.75 28.70 10.33
CA GLU A 319 18.62 27.65 9.75
C GLU A 319 19.30 26.76 10.82
N VAL A 320 19.16 27.10 12.10
CA VAL A 320 19.68 26.35 13.24
C VAL A 320 18.56 25.64 14.00
N PHE A 321 18.35 24.35 13.70
CA PHE A 321 17.40 23.53 14.45
C PHE A 321 17.90 23.24 15.88
N GLN A 322 17.17 23.72 16.90
CA GLN A 322 17.37 23.34 18.30
C GLN A 322 16.19 22.50 18.79
N ILE A 323 16.46 21.25 19.19
CA ILE A 323 15.47 20.40 19.85
C ILE A 323 15.60 20.62 21.35
N ILE A 324 14.60 21.25 21.96
CA ILE A 324 14.54 21.45 23.40
C ILE A 324 13.73 20.28 23.99
N LYS A 325 14.32 19.54 24.94
CA LYS A 325 13.54 18.64 25.79
C LYS A 325 12.85 19.47 26.85
N ASN A 326 11.53 19.46 26.85
CA ASN A 326 10.77 19.93 28.01
C ASN A 326 10.91 18.84 29.08
N ASP A 327 11.65 19.13 30.15
CA ASP A 327 11.61 18.33 31.36
C ASP A 327 10.34 18.76 32.13
N ASP A 328 9.22 18.05 31.90
CA ASP A 328 8.00 18.14 32.71
C ASP A 328 8.07 17.17 33.91
#